data_AF-A0A5C6U9M4-F1
#
_entry.id   AF-A0A5C6U9M4-F1
#
_cell.length_a   1.000
_cell.length_b   1.000
_cell.length_c   1.000
_cell.angle_alpha   90.00
_cell.angle_beta   90.00
_cell.angle_gamma   90.00
#
_symmetry.space_group_name_H-M   'P 1'
#
loop_
_entity.id
_entity.type
_entity.pdbx_description
1 polymer ?
#
loop_
_entity_poly.entity_id
_entity_poly.type
_entity_poly.pdbx_seq_one_letter_code
_entity_poly.pdbx_strand_id
1 'polypeptide(L)'
;MDEGQVKVATLAHVRAATGRRAKPIVTAEFTLGSSGVRADLAVFAETTIGLEIKTAKDTLRRLASQMEAYCQHFNHAVAIVAPCHVPNVTAAHLHGAALWTYDSNGTLRMVKPGAVNVIKDARLAAVMTQAERRKGDFRTAIMARYAGTSQRFWSAVAGRSIRPDDLPLLSRFTDGREQARRLAAERDARWAHWLAAQDGPVFASA
;
A
#
# COMPACT_ATOMS: atom_id res chain seq x y z
N MET A 1 2.07 -3.04 -17.69
CA MET A 1 1.60 -3.49 -16.37
C MET A 1 0.88 -2.32 -15.70
N ASP A 2 -0.25 -2.60 -15.06
CA ASP A 2 -0.91 -1.64 -14.17
C ASP A 2 -0.26 -1.64 -12.77
N GLU A 3 -0.71 -0.74 -11.90
CA GLU A 3 -0.14 -0.56 -10.57
C GLU A 3 -0.32 -1.81 -9.69
N GLY A 4 -1.46 -2.49 -9.78
CA GLY A 4 -1.75 -3.71 -9.02
C GLY A 4 -0.79 -4.84 -9.41
N GLN A 5 -0.53 -5.01 -10.70
CA GLN A 5 0.45 -5.96 -11.20
C GLN A 5 1.87 -5.67 -10.70
N VAL A 6 2.26 -4.38 -10.64
CA VAL A 6 3.58 -3.99 -10.11
C VAL A 6 3.67 -4.19 -8.59
N LYS A 7 2.60 -3.91 -7.83
CA LYS A 7 2.51 -4.24 -6.39
C LYS A 7 2.66 -5.75 -6.15
N VAL A 8 1.99 -6.58 -6.95
CA VAL A 8 2.11 -8.05 -6.90
C VAL A 8 3.53 -8.51 -7.17
N ALA A 9 4.17 -8.00 -8.24
CA ALA A 9 5.55 -8.30 -8.56
C ALA A 9 6.51 -7.90 -7.42
N THR A 10 6.26 -6.76 -6.81
CA THR A 10 7.02 -6.26 -5.65
C THR A 10 6.88 -7.17 -4.43
N LEU A 11 5.66 -7.60 -4.10
CA LEU A 11 5.44 -8.54 -2.99
C LEU A 11 6.02 -9.93 -3.27
N ALA A 12 6.01 -10.38 -4.54
CA ALA A 12 6.66 -11.62 -4.93
C ALA A 12 8.18 -11.53 -4.74
N HIS A 13 8.78 -10.39 -5.08
CA HIS A 13 10.19 -10.12 -4.83
C HIS A 13 10.52 -10.10 -3.32
N VAL A 14 9.72 -9.41 -2.50
CA VAL A 14 9.84 -9.43 -1.03
C VAL A 14 9.75 -10.86 -0.49
N ARG A 15 8.77 -11.65 -0.98
CA ARG A 15 8.57 -13.04 -0.56
C ARG A 15 9.79 -13.92 -0.89
N ALA A 16 10.36 -13.74 -2.08
CA ALA A 16 11.54 -14.47 -2.54
C ALA A 16 12.79 -14.08 -1.75
N ALA A 17 13.05 -12.78 -1.58
CA ALA A 17 14.18 -12.27 -0.80
C ALA A 17 14.13 -12.71 0.68
N THR A 18 12.93 -12.86 1.24
CA THR A 18 12.76 -13.38 2.61
C THR A 18 13.09 -14.89 2.72
N GLY A 19 12.93 -15.65 1.64
CA GLY A 19 13.17 -17.09 1.62
C GLY A 19 12.35 -17.84 2.69
N ARG A 20 13.01 -18.70 3.45
CA ARG A 20 12.42 -19.51 4.54
C ARG A 20 12.25 -18.76 5.87
N ARG A 21 12.73 -17.51 5.98
CA ARG A 21 12.56 -16.70 7.19
C ARG A 21 11.10 -16.32 7.40
N ALA A 22 10.77 -15.88 8.60
CA ALA A 22 9.47 -15.32 8.92
C ALA A 22 9.12 -14.19 7.93
N LYS A 23 7.91 -14.22 7.39
CA LYS A 23 7.47 -13.20 6.43
C LYS A 23 7.31 -11.86 7.13
N PRO A 24 7.75 -10.75 6.50
CA PRO A 24 7.69 -9.44 7.13
C PRO A 24 6.25 -8.93 7.23
N ILE A 25 6.05 -7.93 8.09
CA ILE A 25 4.80 -7.18 8.08
C ILE A 25 4.79 -6.33 6.82
N VAL A 26 3.70 -6.41 6.06
CA VAL A 26 3.49 -5.66 4.82
C VAL A 26 2.14 -4.98 4.86
N THR A 27 2.08 -3.77 4.35
CA THR A 27 0.83 -3.03 4.24
C THR A 27 0.84 -2.20 2.97
N ALA A 28 -0.34 -2.05 2.38
CA ALA A 28 -0.55 -1.15 1.27
C ALA A 28 -1.03 0.20 1.79
N GLU A 29 -0.64 1.26 1.09
CA GLU A 29 -1.13 2.62 1.32
C GLU A 29 -0.83 3.21 2.71
N PHE A 30 0.39 3.01 3.21
CA PHE A 30 0.80 3.45 4.55
C PHE A 30 0.98 4.97 4.65
N THR A 31 0.16 5.64 5.45
CA THR A 31 0.23 7.11 5.60
C THR A 31 1.44 7.58 6.41
N LEU A 32 2.16 8.58 5.89
CA LEU A 32 3.32 9.22 6.49
C LEU A 32 2.94 10.56 7.15
N GLY A 33 2.84 10.52 8.48
CA GLY A 33 2.57 11.69 9.31
C GLY A 33 1.25 12.36 8.96
N SER A 34 1.21 13.69 9.10
CA SER A 34 0.06 14.53 8.72
C SER A 34 0.13 15.06 7.29
N SER A 35 1.20 14.75 6.54
CA SER A 35 1.47 15.32 5.21
C SER A 35 0.51 14.85 4.11
N GLY A 36 -0.25 13.79 4.36
CA GLY A 36 -1.08 13.12 3.35
C GLY A 36 -0.31 12.22 2.38
N VAL A 37 1.04 12.21 2.43
CA VAL A 37 1.86 11.26 1.66
C VAL A 37 1.57 9.85 2.14
N ARG A 38 1.41 8.91 1.21
CA ARG A 38 1.15 7.50 1.48
C ARG A 38 2.14 6.65 0.72
N ALA A 39 2.66 5.62 1.37
CA ALA A 39 3.47 4.61 0.74
C ALA A 39 2.63 3.55 0.06
N ASP A 40 2.85 3.34 -1.24
CA ASP A 40 2.10 2.34 -2.01
C ASP A 40 2.24 0.95 -1.39
N LEU A 41 3.47 0.63 -0.98
CA LEU A 41 3.78 -0.49 -0.11
C LEU A 41 4.77 -0.07 0.97
N ALA A 42 4.55 -0.57 2.18
CA ALA A 42 5.52 -0.50 3.26
C ALA A 42 5.82 -1.90 3.79
N VAL A 43 7.11 -2.19 3.99
CA VAL A 43 7.62 -3.45 4.54
C VAL A 43 8.31 -3.15 5.86
N PHE A 44 7.92 -3.88 6.91
CA PHE A 44 8.49 -3.77 8.24
C PHE A 44 9.10 -5.11 8.65
N ALA A 45 10.43 -5.15 8.70
CA ALA A 45 11.24 -6.27 9.16
C ALA A 45 12.28 -5.78 10.17
N GLU A 46 13.51 -6.29 10.13
CA GLU A 46 14.64 -5.73 10.88
C GLU A 46 14.92 -4.28 10.47
N THR A 47 14.81 -3.99 9.17
CA THR A 47 14.77 -2.62 8.63
C THR A 47 13.42 -2.34 7.99
N THR A 48 13.10 -1.06 7.84
CA THR A 48 11.85 -0.60 7.22
C THR A 48 12.09 -0.13 5.79
N ILE A 49 11.17 -0.48 4.89
CA ILE A 49 11.25 -0.13 3.47
C ILE A 49 9.95 0.53 3.04
N GLY A 50 10.03 1.72 2.46
CA GLY A 50 8.92 2.39 1.78
C GLY A 50 9.10 2.31 0.28
N LEU A 51 8.08 1.84 -0.43
CA LEU A 51 8.10 1.68 -1.88
C LEU A 51 7.01 2.54 -2.53
N GLU A 52 7.43 3.37 -3.48
CA GLU A 52 6.57 4.18 -4.35
C GLU A 52 6.60 3.58 -5.75
N ILE A 53 5.45 3.45 -6.39
CA ILE A 53 5.28 2.86 -7.71
C ILE A 53 4.80 3.93 -8.69
N LYS A 54 5.48 4.05 -9.83
CA LYS A 54 5.04 4.86 -10.97
C LYS A 54 4.94 3.99 -12.20
N THR A 55 3.72 3.74 -12.65
CA THR A 55 3.41 3.06 -13.91
C THR A 55 3.67 3.95 -15.11
N ALA A 56 3.61 3.38 -16.32
CA ALA A 56 3.83 4.14 -17.55
C ALA A 56 2.81 5.28 -17.74
N LYS A 57 1.63 5.18 -17.11
CA LYS A 57 0.58 6.21 -17.16
C LYS A 57 0.76 7.31 -16.12
N ASP A 58 1.63 7.11 -15.14
CA ASP A 58 1.85 8.07 -14.06
C ASP A 58 2.73 9.25 -14.47
N THR A 59 2.65 10.32 -13.69
CA THR A 59 3.58 11.45 -13.78
C THR A 59 4.62 11.41 -12.65
N LEU A 60 5.79 12.00 -12.89
CA LEU A 60 6.85 12.12 -11.88
C LEU A 60 6.75 13.39 -11.02
N ARG A 61 5.73 14.23 -11.23
CA ARG A 61 5.58 15.55 -10.59
C ARG A 61 5.69 15.51 -9.07
N ARG A 62 5.18 14.45 -8.43
CA ARG A 62 5.18 14.28 -6.96
C ARG A 62 6.35 13.45 -6.44
N LEU A 63 7.17 12.88 -7.32
CA LEU A 63 8.17 11.89 -6.92
C LEU A 63 9.18 12.48 -5.92
N ALA A 64 9.66 13.69 -6.15
CA ALA A 64 10.66 14.34 -5.28
C ALA A 64 10.16 14.47 -3.83
N SER A 65 8.99 15.10 -3.63
CA SER A 65 8.43 15.26 -2.28
C SER A 65 8.04 13.95 -1.62
N GLN A 66 7.61 12.95 -2.41
CA GLN A 66 7.38 11.59 -1.92
C GLN A 66 8.68 10.96 -1.41
N MET A 67 9.75 10.99 -2.21
CA MET A 67 11.04 10.40 -1.81
C MET A 67 11.68 11.14 -0.64
N GLU A 68 11.57 12.46 -0.58
CA GLU A 68 11.97 13.24 0.60
C GLU A 68 11.25 12.76 1.86
N ALA A 69 9.92 12.60 1.80
CA ALA A 69 9.15 12.10 2.92
C ALA A 69 9.55 10.66 3.29
N TYR A 70 9.74 9.79 2.31
CA TYR A 70 10.09 8.39 2.57
C TYR A 70 11.46 8.26 3.23
N CYS A 71 12.46 9.01 2.77
CA CYS A 71 13.81 8.98 3.34
C CYS A 71 13.84 9.44 4.81
N GLN A 72 12.83 10.18 5.27
CA GLN A 72 12.68 10.58 6.67
C GLN A 72 11.97 9.54 7.55
N HIS A 73 11.30 8.54 6.97
CA HIS A 73 10.45 7.59 7.71
C HIS A 73 10.84 6.11 7.52
N PHE A 74 11.65 5.79 6.51
CA PHE A 74 12.08 4.43 6.21
C PHE A 74 13.60 4.32 6.15
N ASN A 75 14.15 3.20 6.63
CA ASN A 75 15.58 2.93 6.50
C ASN A 75 15.98 2.85 5.04
N HIS A 76 15.07 2.34 4.19
CA HIS A 76 15.23 2.32 2.76
C HIS A 76 14.00 2.91 2.07
N ALA A 77 14.23 3.88 1.18
CA ALA A 77 13.22 4.36 0.25
C ALA A 77 13.50 3.81 -1.14
N VAL A 78 12.47 3.35 -1.85
CA VAL A 78 12.60 2.78 -3.19
C VAL A 78 11.54 3.38 -4.11
N ALA A 79 11.98 4.01 -5.19
CA ALA A 79 11.12 4.37 -6.32
C ALA A 79 11.15 3.24 -7.34
N ILE A 80 10.00 2.61 -7.60
CA ILE A 80 9.82 1.60 -8.65
C ILE A 80 9.11 2.28 -9.83
N VAL A 81 9.83 2.52 -10.92
CA VAL A 81 9.30 3.28 -12.07
C VAL A 81 9.28 2.46 -13.35
N ALA A 82 8.26 2.68 -14.17
CA ALA A 82 8.18 2.11 -15.51
C ALA A 82 9.41 2.49 -16.35
N PRO A 83 9.84 1.63 -17.31
CA PRO A 83 11.05 1.89 -18.12
C PRO A 83 11.08 3.26 -18.81
N CYS A 84 9.93 3.76 -19.26
CA CYS A 84 9.81 5.08 -19.91
C CYS A 84 10.14 6.26 -18.98
N HIS A 85 10.04 6.07 -17.66
CA HIS A 85 10.33 7.11 -16.66
C HIS A 85 11.79 7.15 -16.24
N VAL A 86 12.53 6.04 -16.41
CA VAL A 86 13.92 5.92 -15.93
C VAL A 86 14.82 7.07 -16.39
N PRO A 87 14.82 7.50 -17.67
CA PRO A 87 15.68 8.60 -18.13
C PRO A 87 15.37 9.95 -17.47
N ASN A 88 14.14 10.13 -16.97
CA ASN A 88 13.65 11.39 -16.41
C ASN A 88 13.80 11.45 -14.88
N VAL A 89 14.22 10.36 -14.23
CA VAL A 89 14.47 10.33 -12.79
C VAL A 89 15.91 10.78 -12.52
N THR A 90 16.05 11.88 -11.78
CA THR A 90 17.34 12.46 -11.42
C THR A 90 17.68 12.21 -9.96
N ALA A 91 18.93 12.45 -9.55
CA ALA A 91 19.34 12.35 -8.15
C ALA A 91 18.53 13.27 -7.22
N ALA A 92 18.16 14.46 -7.70
CA ALA A 92 17.33 15.40 -6.95
C ALA A 92 15.93 14.84 -6.67
N HIS A 93 15.34 14.09 -7.60
CA HIS A 93 14.04 13.42 -7.37
C HIS A 93 14.12 12.32 -6.30
N LEU A 94 15.27 11.68 -6.13
CA LEU A 94 15.39 10.50 -5.30
C LEU A 94 15.70 10.82 -3.84
N HIS A 95 16.31 11.96 -3.51
CA HIS A 95 16.69 12.29 -2.13
C HIS A 95 17.45 11.16 -1.39
N GLY A 96 18.25 10.37 -2.13
CA GLY A 96 18.97 9.21 -1.60
C GLY A 96 18.24 7.86 -1.72
N ALA A 97 16.99 7.83 -2.20
CA ALA A 97 16.25 6.60 -2.47
C ALA A 97 16.89 5.75 -3.59
N ALA A 98 16.65 4.45 -3.52
CA ALA A 98 16.98 3.53 -4.61
C ALA A 98 16.01 3.73 -5.78
N LEU A 99 16.51 3.53 -7.00
CA LEU A 99 15.69 3.52 -8.22
C LEU A 99 15.64 2.13 -8.80
N TRP A 100 14.45 1.58 -8.90
CA TRP A 100 14.18 0.28 -9.49
C TRP A 100 13.27 0.45 -10.71
N THR A 101 13.35 -0.49 -11.64
CA THR A 101 12.45 -0.60 -12.79
C THR A 101 11.97 -2.03 -12.95
N TYR A 102 11.03 -2.28 -13.85
CA TYR A 102 10.49 -3.61 -14.13
C TYR A 102 10.34 -3.84 -15.64
N ASP A 103 10.43 -5.10 -16.05
CA ASP A 103 10.09 -5.53 -17.40
C ASP A 103 8.59 -5.86 -17.55
N SER A 104 8.16 -6.29 -18.74
CA SER A 104 6.77 -6.68 -19.01
C SER A 104 6.28 -7.89 -18.23
N ASN A 105 7.19 -8.70 -17.67
CA ASN A 105 6.89 -9.89 -16.88
C ASN A 105 6.84 -9.60 -15.37
N GLY A 106 7.13 -8.35 -14.96
CA GLY A 106 7.20 -7.96 -13.55
C GLY A 106 8.54 -8.28 -12.89
N THR A 107 9.57 -8.61 -13.66
CA THR A 107 10.93 -8.79 -13.10
C THR A 107 11.47 -7.43 -12.68
N LEU A 108 11.69 -7.26 -11.37
CA LEU A 108 12.28 -6.03 -10.83
C LEU A 108 13.80 -6.02 -11.01
N ARG A 109 14.33 -4.87 -11.42
CA ARG A 109 15.77 -4.60 -11.56
C ARG A 109 16.14 -3.28 -10.89
N MET A 110 17.18 -3.30 -10.08
CA MET A 110 17.77 -2.09 -9.53
C MET A 110 18.54 -1.32 -10.62
N VAL A 111 18.21 -0.04 -10.80
CA VAL A 111 18.90 0.88 -11.70
C VAL A 111 19.94 1.71 -10.93
N LYS A 112 19.58 2.15 -9.72
CA LYS A 112 20.46 2.92 -8.84
C LYS A 112 20.31 2.45 -7.39
N PRO A 113 21.42 2.22 -6.66
CA PRO A 113 21.35 1.93 -5.23
C PRO A 113 20.88 3.14 -4.44
N GLY A 114 20.24 2.88 -3.29
CA GLY A 114 19.83 3.90 -2.33
C GLY A 114 20.71 3.90 -1.08
N ALA A 115 20.66 4.98 -0.32
CA ALA A 115 21.28 5.09 0.99
C ALA A 115 20.47 4.34 2.07
N VAL A 116 21.13 4.04 3.19
CA VAL A 116 20.46 3.64 4.43
C VAL A 116 20.20 4.90 5.23
N ASN A 117 18.94 5.18 5.54
CA ASN A 117 18.55 6.35 6.30
C ASN A 117 18.54 6.06 7.81
N VAL A 118 19.05 7.02 8.58
CA VAL A 118 18.88 7.07 10.03
C VAL A 118 17.57 7.77 10.34
N ILE A 119 16.61 7.04 10.91
CA ILE A 119 15.28 7.57 11.21
C ILE A 119 15.29 8.17 12.62
N LYS A 120 14.82 9.41 12.74
CA LYS A 120 14.64 10.08 14.03
C LYS A 120 13.36 9.60 14.71
N ASP A 121 13.39 9.36 16.02
CA ASP A 121 12.22 8.92 16.80
C ASP A 121 11.00 9.83 16.63
N ALA A 122 11.21 11.15 16.51
CA ALA A 122 10.14 12.11 16.24
C ALA A 122 9.38 11.82 14.93
N ARG A 123 10.06 11.29 13.90
CA ARG A 123 9.45 10.90 12.62
C ARG A 123 8.66 9.60 12.75
N LEU A 124 9.16 8.64 13.53
CA LEU A 124 8.42 7.41 13.85
C LEU A 124 7.16 7.73 14.67
N ALA A 125 7.27 8.62 15.66
CA ALA A 125 6.13 9.06 16.45
C ALA A 125 5.06 9.73 15.57
N ALA A 126 5.46 10.50 14.54
CA ALA A 126 4.55 11.23 13.67
C ALA A 126 3.51 10.34 12.96
N VAL A 127 3.83 9.07 12.70
CA VAL A 127 2.93 8.11 12.02
C VAL A 127 2.10 7.26 12.99
N MET A 128 2.21 7.54 14.29
CA MET A 128 1.45 6.93 15.37
C MET A 128 0.38 7.90 15.88
N THR A 129 -0.79 7.34 16.22
CA THR A 129 -1.83 8.03 16.99
C THR A 129 -1.36 8.35 18.40
N GLN A 130 -2.01 9.31 19.07
CA GLN A 130 -1.69 9.64 20.46
C GLN A 130 -1.86 8.43 21.40
N ALA A 131 -2.89 7.60 21.16
CA ALA A 131 -3.12 6.39 21.95
C ALA A 131 -2.00 5.36 21.75
N GLU A 132 -1.50 5.17 20.52
CA GLU A 132 -0.38 4.29 20.24
C GLU A 132 0.90 4.76 20.93
N ARG A 133 1.20 6.07 20.91
CA ARG A 133 2.36 6.65 21.60
C ARG A 133 2.32 6.45 23.12
N ARG A 134 1.14 6.38 23.72
CA ARG A 134 0.97 6.08 25.15
C ARG A 134 1.15 4.60 25.47
N LYS A 135 0.82 3.71 24.52
CA LYS A 135 0.82 2.26 24.72
C LYS A 135 2.19 1.61 24.48
N GLY A 136 3.07 2.24 23.71
CA GLY A 136 4.40 1.70 23.46
C GLY A 136 5.13 2.41 22.33
N ASP A 137 6.09 1.69 21.77
CA ASP A 137 6.95 2.18 20.70
C ASP A 137 6.32 2.00 19.31
N PHE A 138 7.04 2.50 18.30
CA PHE A 138 6.65 2.40 16.89
C PHE A 138 6.45 0.95 16.45
N ARG A 139 7.35 0.05 16.85
CA ARG A 139 7.29 -1.37 16.47
C ARG A 139 6.01 -2.02 16.99
N THR A 140 5.69 -1.78 18.26
CA THR A 140 4.47 -2.29 18.90
C THR A 140 3.22 -1.79 18.18
N ALA A 141 3.18 -0.51 17.80
CA ALA A 141 2.06 0.05 17.06
C ALA A 141 1.92 -0.51 15.64
N ILE A 142 3.03 -0.79 14.94
CA ILE A 142 2.99 -1.43 13.62
C ILE A 142 2.52 -2.88 13.72
N MET A 143 3.02 -3.63 14.71
CA MET A 143 2.59 -5.00 14.97
C MET A 143 1.09 -5.05 15.27
N ALA A 144 0.61 -4.21 16.19
CA ALA A 144 -0.81 -4.16 16.53
C ALA A 144 -1.71 -3.82 15.33
N ARG A 145 -1.26 -2.94 14.42
CA ARG A 145 -2.05 -2.49 13.25
C ARG A 145 -2.07 -3.50 12.10
N TYR A 146 -0.94 -4.14 11.80
CA TYR A 146 -0.73 -4.78 10.51
C TYR A 146 -0.25 -6.24 10.59
N ALA A 147 0.10 -6.76 11.77
CA ALA A 147 0.54 -8.17 11.87
C ALA A 147 -0.57 -9.13 11.42
N GLY A 148 -1.82 -8.89 11.84
CA GLY A 148 -2.96 -9.74 11.48
C GLY A 148 -3.25 -9.75 9.99
N THR A 149 -3.30 -8.58 9.33
CA THR A 149 -3.54 -8.49 7.88
C THR A 149 -2.39 -9.10 7.08
N SER A 150 -1.14 -8.84 7.49
CA SER A 150 0.05 -9.42 6.86
C SER A 150 0.06 -10.94 6.95
N GLN A 151 -0.25 -11.50 8.12
CA GLN A 151 -0.29 -12.94 8.32
C GLN A 151 -1.37 -13.60 7.45
N ARG A 152 -2.56 -13.00 7.38
CA ARG A 152 -3.65 -13.49 6.50
C ARG A 152 -3.23 -13.45 5.04
N PHE A 153 -2.65 -12.34 4.58
CA PHE A 153 -2.15 -12.21 3.22
C PHE A 153 -1.12 -13.29 2.89
N TRP A 154 -0.08 -13.43 3.72
CA TRP A 154 0.98 -14.42 3.47
C TRP A 154 0.48 -15.86 3.50
N SER A 155 -0.47 -16.18 4.39
CA SER A 155 -1.08 -17.50 4.46
C SER A 155 -1.91 -17.80 3.21
N ALA A 156 -2.70 -16.84 2.73
CA ALA A 156 -3.55 -16.99 1.55
C ALA A 156 -2.75 -17.24 0.25
N VAL A 157 -1.49 -16.81 0.20
CA VAL A 157 -0.61 -16.92 -0.97
C VAL A 157 0.55 -17.91 -0.78
N ALA A 158 0.62 -18.63 0.34
CA ALA A 158 1.79 -19.43 0.72
C ALA A 158 2.17 -20.50 -0.33
N GLY A 159 1.17 -21.13 -0.95
CA GLY A 159 1.36 -22.21 -1.93
C GLY A 159 1.15 -21.82 -3.39
N ARG A 160 1.00 -20.52 -3.71
CA ARG A 160 0.68 -20.08 -5.07
C ARG A 160 1.30 -18.73 -5.43
N SER A 161 1.21 -18.36 -6.70
CA SER A 161 1.52 -16.99 -7.14
C SER A 161 0.56 -15.99 -6.51
N ILE A 162 1.11 -14.84 -6.12
CA ILE A 162 0.33 -13.68 -5.64
C ILE A 162 -0.44 -13.11 -6.83
N ARG A 163 -1.68 -12.71 -6.62
CA ARG A 163 -2.59 -12.13 -7.63
C ARG A 163 -3.05 -10.74 -7.19
N PRO A 164 -3.47 -9.86 -8.12
CA PRO A 164 -4.00 -8.54 -7.76
C PRO A 164 -5.15 -8.60 -6.75
N ASP A 165 -6.01 -9.61 -6.86
CA ASP A 165 -7.15 -9.82 -5.95
C ASP A 165 -6.75 -10.15 -4.50
N ASP A 166 -5.46 -10.46 -4.25
CA ASP A 166 -4.94 -10.67 -2.89
C ASP A 166 -4.58 -9.36 -2.19
N LEU A 167 -4.32 -8.28 -2.94
CA LEU A 167 -3.88 -6.98 -2.39
C LEU A 167 -4.86 -6.39 -1.35
N PRO A 168 -6.20 -6.53 -1.48
CA PRO A 168 -7.13 -6.09 -0.44
C PRO A 168 -6.86 -6.72 0.93
N LEU A 169 -6.28 -7.92 1.02
CA LEU A 169 -5.96 -8.56 2.31
C LEU A 169 -4.92 -7.77 3.13
N LEU A 170 -4.12 -6.92 2.48
CA LEU A 170 -3.13 -6.06 3.15
C LEU A 170 -3.78 -4.88 3.88
N SER A 171 -5.01 -4.52 3.53
CA SER A 171 -5.66 -3.36 4.12
C SER A 171 -6.31 -3.70 5.46
N ARG A 172 -6.02 -2.88 6.48
CA ARG A 172 -6.69 -2.93 7.79
C ARG A 172 -8.18 -2.57 7.77
N PHE A 173 -8.65 -2.02 6.65
CA PHE A 173 -10.03 -1.55 6.51
C PHE A 173 -10.89 -2.48 5.65
N THR A 174 -10.41 -3.67 5.29
CA THR A 174 -11.14 -4.58 4.41
C THR A 174 -12.45 -5.01 5.05
N ASP A 175 -12.43 -5.47 6.30
CA ASP A 175 -13.63 -5.87 7.04
C ASP A 175 -14.64 -4.72 7.17
N GLY A 176 -14.16 -3.51 7.49
CA GLY A 176 -15.01 -2.32 7.59
C GLY A 176 -15.59 -1.85 6.24
N ARG A 177 -14.85 -2.02 5.14
CA ARG A 177 -15.32 -1.68 3.78
C ARG A 177 -16.28 -2.72 3.23
N GLU A 178 -16.08 -4.00 3.53
CA GLU A 178 -17.02 -5.07 3.18
C GLU A 178 -18.33 -4.88 3.93
N GLN A 179 -18.28 -4.56 5.22
CA GLN A 179 -19.46 -4.25 6.00
C GLN A 179 -20.17 -2.99 5.49
N ALA A 180 -19.43 -1.91 5.18
CA ALA A 180 -20.02 -0.71 4.59
C ALA A 180 -20.64 -0.98 3.20
N ARG A 181 -20.02 -1.81 2.36
CA ARG A 181 -20.56 -2.22 1.05
C ARG A 181 -21.84 -3.03 1.22
N ARG A 182 -21.86 -3.97 2.16
CA ARG A 182 -23.05 -4.77 2.47
C ARG A 182 -24.20 -3.88 2.95
N LEU A 183 -23.93 -2.98 3.89
CA LEU A 183 -24.94 -2.02 4.38
C LEU A 183 -25.43 -1.08 3.27
N ALA A 184 -24.54 -0.65 2.36
CA ALA A 184 -24.92 0.14 1.19
C ALA A 184 -25.81 -0.66 0.24
N ALA A 185 -25.46 -1.90 -0.07
CA ALA A 185 -26.28 -2.78 -0.92
C ALA A 185 -27.65 -3.10 -0.29
N GLU A 186 -27.70 -3.32 1.02
CA GLU A 186 -28.95 -3.50 1.77
C GLU A 186 -29.82 -2.24 1.73
N ARG A 187 -29.20 -1.04 1.81
CA ARG A 187 -29.90 0.24 1.67
C ARG A 187 -30.43 0.45 0.25
N ASP A 188 -29.64 0.15 -0.77
CA ASP A 188 -30.02 0.31 -2.17
C ASP A 188 -31.16 -0.66 -2.55
N ALA A 189 -31.09 -1.91 -2.07
CA ALA A 189 -32.17 -2.89 -2.24
C ALA A 189 -33.48 -2.45 -1.56
N ARG A 190 -33.37 -1.87 -0.35
CA ARG A 190 -34.52 -1.31 0.37
C ARG A 190 -35.12 -0.11 -0.36
N TRP A 191 -34.27 0.77 -0.91
CA TRP A 191 -34.70 1.93 -1.68
C TRP A 191 -35.40 1.51 -2.98
N ALA A 192 -34.86 0.53 -3.70
CA ALA A 192 -35.47 -0.04 -4.89
C ALA A 192 -36.84 -0.69 -4.59
N HIS A 193 -36.94 -1.41 -3.46
CA HIS A 193 -38.21 -1.99 -3.02
C HIS A 193 -39.26 -0.92 -2.67
N TRP A 194 -38.84 0.17 -2.01
CA TRP A 194 -39.72 1.29 -1.68
C TRP A 194 -40.20 2.05 -2.93
N LEU A 195 -39.31 2.32 -3.90
CA LEU A 195 -39.68 2.92 -5.18
C LEU A 195 -40.69 2.04 -5.94
N ALA A 196 -40.44 0.72 -6.02
CA ALA A 196 -41.35 -0.21 -6.68
C ALA A 196 -42.74 -0.29 -6.00
N ALA A 197 -42.83 -0.03 -4.69
CA ALA A 197 -44.09 0.01 -3.96
C ALA A 197 -44.88 1.32 -4.18
N GLN A 198 -44.21 2.40 -4.63
CA GLN A 198 -44.88 3.66 -4.99
C GLN A 198 -45.48 3.63 -6.40
N ASP A 199 -44.96 2.76 -7.29
CA ASP A 199 -45.46 2.58 -8.66
C ASP A 199 -46.62 1.56 -8.76
N GLY A 200 -47.26 1.20 -7.65
CA GLY A 200 -48.46 0.34 -7.60
C GLY A 200 -49.72 1.04 -8.15
N PRO A 201 -50.70 0.28 -8.70
CA PRO A 201 -51.48 0.69 -9.87
C PRO A 201 -52.38 1.90 -9.61
N VAL A 202 -52.33 2.86 -10.56
CA VAL A 202 -53.37 3.88 -10.71
C VAL A 202 -54.68 3.17 -11.00
N PHE A 203 -55.59 3.14 -10.03
CA PHE A 203 -56.97 2.72 -10.26
C PHE A 203 -57.60 3.64 -11.31
N ALA A 204 -57.81 3.12 -12.52
CA ALA A 204 -58.63 3.77 -13.53
C ALA A 204 -60.09 3.74 -13.04
N SER A 205 -60.61 4.89 -12.61
CA SER A 205 -62.04 5.08 -12.35
C SER A 205 -62.78 5.28 -13.68
N ALA A 206 -63.80 4.45 -13.89
CA ALA A 206 -64.75 4.46 -15.01
C ALA A 206 -65.66 5.70 -15.01
#